data_AF-A0A9D8TAB8-F1
#
_entry.id   AF-A0A9D8TAB8-F1
#
_cell.length_a   1.000
_cell.length_b   1.000
_cell.length_c   1.000
_cell.angle_alpha   90.00
_cell.angle_beta   90.00
_cell.angle_gamma   90.00
#
_symmetry.space_group_name_H-M   'P 1'
#
loop_
_entity.id
_entity.type
_entity.pdbx_description
1 polymer ?
#
loop_
_entity_poly.entity_id
_entity_poly.type
_entity_poly.pdbx_seq_one_letter_code
_entity_poly.pdbx_strand_id
1 'polypeptide(L)'
;MRKILPAIFFALSVCSLNAKSNLVESPQLWYEQAADEWMKSVPLGNGRLGAMVYGGVETETLALNESSMWSGQYDPDQHIAFGRERHDALRQLYFDGKFLEGHKIAHDSLRGVKHSFGTHLPIGDLTLDFVYT
;
A
#
# COMPACT_ATOMS: atom_id res chain seq x y z
N MET A 1 -16.16 10.59 83.13
CA MET A 1 -16.51 11.69 82.19
C MET A 1 -15.23 12.36 81.71
N ARG A 2 -15.06 12.55 80.39
CA ARG A 2 -13.98 13.33 79.72
C ARG A 2 -12.56 12.74 79.92
N LYS A 3 -11.72 12.41 78.91
CA LYS A 3 -11.45 12.99 77.59
C LYS A 3 -10.53 12.04 76.76
N ILE A 4 -10.83 11.89 75.46
CA ILE A 4 -9.92 11.98 74.28
C ILE A 4 -8.91 10.83 73.98
N LEU A 5 -9.21 10.07 72.92
CA LEU A 5 -8.34 9.22 72.04
C LEU A 5 -7.47 10.13 71.11
N PRO A 6 -6.57 9.67 70.19
CA PRO A 6 -5.93 8.36 69.93
C PRO A 6 -4.41 8.47 69.65
N ALA A 7 -3.70 7.36 69.41
CA ALA A 7 -2.74 7.24 68.28
C ALA A 7 -1.99 5.90 68.35
N ILE A 8 -1.50 5.47 67.19
CA ILE A 8 -0.72 4.24 66.92
C ILE A 8 -1.61 3.07 66.55
N PHE A 9 -2.21 3.15 65.36
CA PHE A 9 -2.29 2.00 64.49
C PHE A 9 -1.43 2.27 63.26
N PHE A 10 -0.44 1.40 63.10
CA PHE A 10 0.66 1.40 62.16
C PHE A 10 0.12 1.45 60.72
N ALA A 11 0.35 2.56 60.02
CA ALA A 11 0.02 2.68 58.60
C ALA A 11 1.00 1.84 57.78
N LEU A 12 0.66 0.58 57.52
CA LEU A 12 1.24 -0.17 56.41
C LEU A 12 0.68 0.42 55.12
N SER A 13 1.35 1.44 54.61
CA SER A 13 1.21 1.88 53.23
C SER A 13 1.70 0.74 52.34
N VAL A 14 0.78 -0.15 51.97
CA VAL A 14 0.96 -0.99 50.78
C VAL A 14 0.77 -0.04 49.61
N CYS A 15 1.88 0.58 49.22
CA CYS A 15 1.98 1.26 47.95
C CYS A 15 1.83 0.16 46.88
N SER A 16 0.60 -0.06 46.41
CA SER A 16 0.35 -0.90 45.24
C SER A 16 1.13 -0.27 44.10
N LEU A 17 2.25 -0.91 43.76
CA LEU A 17 3.05 -0.59 42.60
C LEU A 17 2.19 -0.93 41.38
N ASN A 18 1.43 0.05 40.89
CA ASN A 18 0.85 -0.03 39.55
C ASN A 18 2.03 0.03 38.58
N ALA A 19 2.60 -1.14 38.27
CA ALA A 19 3.43 -1.31 37.10
C ALA A 19 2.54 -1.06 35.88
N LYS A 20 2.38 0.22 35.50
CA LYS A 20 1.97 0.56 34.14
C LYS A 20 3.04 -0.04 33.25
N SER A 21 2.70 -1.13 32.57
CA SER A 21 3.51 -1.59 31.46
C SER A 21 3.67 -0.39 30.53
N ASN A 22 4.90 0.10 30.39
CA ASN A 22 5.25 0.98 29.28
C ASN A 22 5.26 0.10 28.03
N LEU A 23 4.07 -0.33 27.60
CA LEU A 23 3.89 -0.80 26.24
C LEU A 23 4.12 0.45 25.40
N VAL A 24 5.17 0.42 24.60
CA VAL A 24 5.35 1.40 23.53
C VAL A 24 4.07 1.33 22.72
N GLU A 25 3.25 2.38 22.77
CA GLU A 25 2.05 2.46 21.95
C GLU A 25 2.49 2.36 20.51
N SER A 26 2.21 1.19 19.92
CA SER A 26 2.46 1.00 18.50
C SER A 26 1.50 1.91 17.75
N PRO A 27 1.96 2.62 16.72
CA PRO A 27 1.06 3.41 15.88
C PRO A 27 -0.02 2.47 15.33
N GLN A 28 -1.28 2.81 15.57
CA GLN A 28 -2.44 2.02 15.18
C GLN A 28 -3.35 2.84 14.29
N LEU A 29 -3.86 2.19 13.25
CA LEU A 29 -4.97 2.67 12.46
C LEU A 29 -6.21 1.89 12.93
N TRP A 30 -7.25 2.61 13.34
CA TRP A 30 -8.48 2.03 13.85
C TRP A 30 -9.69 2.78 13.27
N TYR A 31 -10.78 2.05 13.06
CA TYR A 31 -11.98 2.57 12.41
C TYR A 31 -13.22 2.00 13.10
N GLU A 32 -14.29 2.79 13.17
CA GLU A 32 -15.56 2.40 13.83
C GLU A 32 -16.46 1.54 12.93
N GLN A 33 -16.16 1.47 11.63
CA GLN A 33 -17.02 0.83 10.62
C GLN A 33 -16.18 0.04 9.61
N ALA A 34 -16.78 -1.02 9.07
CA ALA A 34 -16.22 -1.78 7.97
C ALA A 34 -16.08 -0.93 6.70
N ALA A 35 -15.10 -1.26 5.87
CA ALA A 35 -14.92 -0.64 4.57
C ALA A 35 -16.04 -1.07 3.59
N ASP A 36 -16.63 -0.10 2.91
CA ASP A 36 -17.59 -0.30 1.81
C ASP A 36 -16.94 -0.22 0.43
N GLU A 37 -15.70 0.28 0.35
CA GLU A 37 -14.91 0.40 -0.88
C GLU A 37 -13.43 0.10 -0.61
N TRP A 38 -12.72 -0.31 -1.66
CA TRP A 38 -11.31 -0.74 -1.58
C TRP A 38 -10.40 0.32 -0.96
N MET A 39 -10.60 1.60 -1.26
CA MET A 39 -9.77 2.69 -0.74
C MET A 39 -9.90 2.91 0.78
N LYS A 40 -10.97 2.38 1.41
CA LYS A 40 -11.18 2.46 2.86
C LYS A 40 -10.72 1.20 3.60
N SER A 41 -10.36 0.14 2.87
CA SER A 41 -9.87 -1.11 3.46
C SER A 41 -8.43 -0.98 3.94
N VAL A 42 -8.01 -1.86 4.86
CA VAL A 42 -6.70 -1.77 5.51
C VAL A 42 -5.70 -2.72 4.83
N PRO A 43 -4.54 -2.21 4.34
CA PRO A 43 -3.54 -3.05 3.70
C PRO A 43 -2.73 -3.85 4.72
N LEU A 44 -2.55 -5.14 4.43
CA LEU A 44 -1.62 -6.04 5.10
C LEU A 44 -0.71 -6.70 4.05
N GLY A 45 0.52 -7.01 4.41
CA GLY A 45 1.41 -7.72 3.51
C GLY A 45 2.74 -8.10 4.10
N ASN A 46 3.42 -9.05 3.45
CA ASN A 46 4.75 -9.55 3.84
C ASN A 46 5.83 -9.25 2.78
N GLY A 47 5.56 -8.29 1.89
CA GLY A 47 6.44 -7.94 0.77
C GLY A 47 6.21 -8.75 -0.50
N ARG A 48 5.62 -9.96 -0.41
CA ARG A 48 5.24 -10.78 -1.57
C ARG A 48 3.72 -10.88 -1.73
N LEU A 49 3.05 -11.32 -0.68
CA LEU A 49 1.59 -11.38 -0.60
C LEU A 49 1.07 -10.11 0.04
N GLY A 50 -0.04 -9.61 -0.50
CA GLY A 50 -0.81 -8.51 0.04
C GLY A 50 -2.28 -8.90 0.21
N ALA A 51 -2.93 -8.29 1.18
CA ALA A 51 -4.36 -8.38 1.36
C ALA A 51 -4.90 -7.01 1.77
N MET A 52 -6.07 -6.67 1.26
CA MET A 52 -6.82 -5.50 1.67
C MET A 52 -8.02 -6.00 2.49
N VAL A 53 -8.06 -5.65 3.77
CA VAL A 53 -9.02 -6.15 4.77
C VAL A 53 -10.19 -5.19 4.89
N TYR A 54 -11.42 -5.68 4.68
CA TYR A 54 -12.62 -4.85 4.69
C TYR A 54 -13.23 -4.73 6.10
N GLY A 55 -13.12 -5.75 6.95
CA GLY A 55 -13.64 -5.76 8.32
C GLY A 55 -15.16 -5.94 8.45
N GLY A 56 -15.81 -6.57 7.48
CA GLY A 56 -17.23 -6.91 7.50
C GLY A 56 -17.57 -7.94 8.60
N VAL A 57 -18.75 -7.76 9.19
CA VAL A 57 -19.20 -8.56 10.35
C VAL A 57 -19.83 -9.88 9.92
N GLU A 58 -20.83 -9.85 9.04
CA GLU A 58 -21.51 -11.07 8.55
C GLU A 58 -20.73 -11.74 7.43
N THR A 59 -20.19 -10.94 6.52
CA THR A 59 -19.35 -11.37 5.41
C THR A 59 -18.08 -10.52 5.39
N GLU A 60 -16.92 -11.15 5.51
CA GLU A 60 -15.61 -10.50 5.35
C GLU A 60 -15.11 -10.67 3.92
N THR A 61 -14.43 -9.64 3.41
CA THR A 61 -13.74 -9.70 2.12
C THR A 61 -12.27 -9.32 2.29
N LEU A 62 -11.40 -10.22 1.84
CA LEU A 62 -9.97 -9.97 1.72
C LEU A 62 -9.61 -9.87 0.24
N ALA A 63 -9.33 -8.68 -0.26
CA ALA A 63 -8.85 -8.49 -1.64
C ALA A 63 -7.36 -8.87 -1.71
N LEU A 64 -7.04 -9.97 -2.39
CA LEU A 64 -5.72 -10.60 -2.38
C LEU A 64 -4.84 -10.16 -3.54
N ASN A 65 -3.55 -10.07 -3.25
CA ASN A 65 -2.54 -9.69 -4.22
C ASN A 65 -1.22 -10.47 -4.05
N GLU A 66 -0.50 -10.67 -5.15
CA GLU A 66 0.84 -11.26 -5.20
C GLU A 66 1.75 -10.41 -6.11
N SER A 67 2.94 -10.11 -5.62
CA SER A 67 3.87 -9.15 -6.23
C SER A 67 4.29 -9.45 -7.68
N SER A 68 4.29 -10.72 -8.07
CA SER A 68 4.70 -11.22 -9.39
C SER A 68 3.51 -11.54 -10.31
N MET A 69 2.28 -11.29 -9.87
CA MET A 69 1.08 -11.48 -10.68
C MET A 69 0.95 -10.36 -11.73
N TRP A 70 1.63 -10.54 -12.86
CA TRP A 70 1.61 -9.62 -14.00
C TRP A 70 1.09 -10.33 -15.25
N SER A 71 0.31 -9.61 -16.05
CA SER A 71 -0.04 -10.05 -17.40
C SER A 71 1.09 -9.76 -18.39
N GLY A 72 0.95 -10.34 -19.58
CA GLY A 72 1.94 -10.21 -20.63
C GLY A 72 3.05 -11.24 -20.52
N GLN A 73 4.06 -11.04 -21.35
CA GLN A 73 5.21 -11.92 -21.51
C GLN A 73 6.41 -11.11 -22.00
N TYR A 74 7.60 -11.70 -21.88
CA TYR A 74 8.79 -11.14 -22.53
C TYR A 74 8.55 -10.98 -24.04
N ASP A 75 8.92 -9.80 -24.55
CA ASP A 75 8.84 -9.48 -25.98
C ASP A 75 10.18 -8.89 -26.44
N PRO A 76 10.94 -9.60 -27.30
CA PRO A 76 12.20 -9.09 -27.83
C PRO A 76 12.03 -7.87 -28.75
N ASP A 77 10.82 -7.65 -29.29
CA ASP A 77 10.51 -6.62 -30.27
C ASP A 77 9.75 -5.42 -29.65
N GLN A 78 9.78 -5.28 -28.33
CA GLN A 78 9.10 -4.18 -27.62
C GLN A 78 9.74 -2.80 -27.88
N HIS A 79 11.00 -2.77 -28.33
CA HIS A 79 11.78 -1.56 -28.55
C HIS A 79 11.91 -1.21 -30.04
N ILE A 80 11.70 0.06 -30.37
CA ILE A 80 12.05 0.62 -31.68
C ILE A 80 13.47 1.16 -31.60
N ALA A 81 14.41 0.51 -32.30
CA ALA A 81 15.79 0.97 -32.35
C ALA A 81 15.88 2.33 -33.07
N PHE A 82 16.19 3.40 -32.32
CA PHE A 82 16.35 4.73 -32.90
C PHE A 82 17.78 5.04 -33.33
N GLY A 83 18.78 4.58 -32.55
CA GLY A 83 20.20 4.75 -32.86
C GLY A 83 20.75 6.15 -32.57
N ARG A 84 22.08 6.23 -32.36
CA ARG A 84 22.78 7.45 -31.93
C ARG A 84 22.69 8.59 -32.96
N GLU A 85 22.90 8.28 -34.23
CA GLU A 85 22.94 9.29 -35.31
C GLU A 85 21.59 9.99 -35.49
N ARG A 86 20.49 9.22 -35.52
CA ARG A 86 19.13 9.77 -35.60
C ARG A 86 18.78 10.59 -34.36
N HIS A 87 19.28 10.17 -33.20
CA HIS A 87 19.14 10.94 -31.97
C HIS A 87 19.89 12.27 -32.01
N ASP A 88 21.10 12.30 -32.59
CA ASP A 88 21.85 13.55 -32.75
C ASP A 88 21.17 14.48 -33.77
N ALA A 89 20.65 13.96 -34.88
CA ALA A 89 19.86 14.72 -35.84
C ALA A 89 18.57 15.29 -35.20
N LEU A 90 17.87 14.49 -34.39
CA LEU A 90 16.69 14.93 -33.66
C LEU A 90 17.01 16.11 -32.73
N ARG A 91 18.10 16.03 -31.96
CA ARG A 91 18.55 17.13 -31.10
C ARG A 91 18.81 18.41 -31.89
N GLN A 92 19.45 18.32 -33.05
CA GLN A 92 19.70 19.49 -33.90
C GLN A 92 18.40 20.18 -34.34
N LEU A 93 17.34 19.43 -34.68
CA LEU A 93 16.04 20.03 -35.00
C LEU A 93 15.48 20.88 -33.85
N TYR A 94 15.63 20.44 -32.61
CA TYR A 94 15.21 21.23 -31.44
C TYR A 94 16.09 22.47 -31.22
N PHE A 95 17.40 22.36 -31.42
CA PHE A 95 18.31 23.51 -31.31
C PHE A 95 18.08 24.56 -32.41
N ASP A 96 17.70 24.11 -33.61
CA ASP A 96 17.32 24.97 -34.74
C ASP A 96 15.91 25.58 -34.60
N GLY A 97 15.16 25.25 -33.53
CA GLY A 97 13.78 25.71 -33.34
C GLY A 97 12.73 25.02 -34.21
N LYS A 98 13.08 23.94 -34.91
CA LYS A 98 12.20 23.15 -35.80
C LYS A 98 11.36 22.14 -35.01
N PHE A 99 10.57 22.62 -34.05
CA PHE A 99 9.84 21.78 -33.10
C PHE A 99 8.83 20.84 -33.74
N LEU A 100 8.13 21.26 -34.80
CA LEU A 100 7.12 20.42 -35.45
C LEU A 100 7.74 19.19 -36.11
N GLU A 101 8.88 19.38 -36.77
CA GLU A 101 9.64 18.30 -37.41
C GLU A 101 10.24 17.36 -36.37
N GLY A 102 10.86 17.92 -35.33
CA GLY A 102 11.38 17.13 -34.21
C GLY A 102 10.29 16.35 -33.48
N HIS A 103 9.11 16.95 -33.25
CA HIS A 103 7.98 16.29 -32.61
C HIS A 103 7.47 15.11 -33.43
N LYS A 104 7.33 15.27 -34.76
CA LYS A 104 6.89 14.19 -35.64
C LYS A 104 7.83 12.99 -35.57
N ILE A 105 9.15 13.22 -35.71
CA ILE A 105 10.15 12.15 -35.65
C ILE A 105 10.13 11.46 -34.29
N ALA A 106 10.05 12.22 -33.21
CA ALA A 106 9.98 11.68 -31.85
C ALA A 106 8.72 10.84 -31.63
N HIS A 107 7.56 11.33 -32.06
CA HIS A 107 6.28 10.63 -31.95
C HIS A 107 6.32 9.26 -32.66
N ASP A 108 6.85 9.24 -33.88
CA ASP A 108 6.87 8.04 -34.71
C ASP A 108 7.91 7.02 -34.23
N SER A 109 9.05 7.48 -33.71
CA SER A 109 10.24 6.65 -33.53
C SER A 109 10.66 6.40 -32.08
N LEU A 110 10.23 7.22 -31.12
CA LEU A 110 10.63 7.12 -29.70
C LEU A 110 9.55 6.50 -28.81
N ARG A 111 8.50 5.94 -29.39
CA ARG A 111 7.49 5.16 -28.67
C ARG A 111 7.88 3.69 -28.59
N GLY A 112 7.46 3.02 -27.53
CA GLY A 112 7.48 1.56 -27.48
C GLY A 112 6.44 0.93 -28.41
N VAL A 113 6.58 -0.37 -28.65
CA VAL A 113 5.57 -1.16 -29.36
C VAL A 113 4.57 -1.74 -28.34
N LYS A 114 3.27 -1.62 -28.61
CA LYS A 114 2.20 -2.02 -27.68
C LYS A 114 1.80 -3.50 -27.83
N HIS A 115 2.79 -4.38 -27.93
CA HIS A 115 2.54 -5.83 -28.06
C HIS A 115 2.30 -6.49 -26.70
N SER A 116 3.26 -6.34 -25.78
CA SER A 116 3.24 -7.02 -24.48
C SER A 116 3.78 -6.12 -23.37
N PHE A 117 3.04 -5.04 -23.05
CA PHE A 117 3.45 -4.11 -21.99
C PHE A 117 3.19 -4.63 -20.56
N GLY A 118 2.29 -5.60 -20.42
CA GLY A 118 1.86 -6.16 -19.14
C GLY A 118 1.14 -5.16 -18.24
N THR A 119 0.32 -5.67 -17.32
CA THR A 119 -0.19 -4.90 -16.17
C THR A 119 -0.18 -5.79 -14.95
N HIS A 120 0.05 -5.19 -13.79
CA HIS A 120 -0.12 -5.89 -12.52
C HIS A 120 -1.60 -6.25 -12.35
N LEU A 121 -1.88 -7.47 -11.91
CA LEU A 121 -3.23 -8.02 -11.77
C LEU A 121 -3.50 -8.40 -10.32
N PRO A 122 -4.73 -8.17 -9.82
CA PRO A 122 -5.15 -8.76 -8.55
C PRO A 122 -5.25 -10.28 -8.68
N ILE A 123 -5.06 -11.00 -7.57
CA ILE A 123 -5.36 -12.44 -7.53
C ILE A 123 -6.89 -12.64 -7.57
N GLY A 124 -7.61 -11.79 -6.84
CA GLY A 124 -9.05 -11.90 -6.61
C GLY A 124 -9.36 -11.76 -5.12
N ASP A 125 -10.58 -12.09 -4.75
CA ASP A 125 -11.09 -11.86 -3.40
C ASP A 125 -11.33 -13.19 -2.67
N LEU A 126 -10.92 -13.23 -1.40
CA LEU A 126 -11.33 -14.28 -0.46
C LEU A 126 -12.49 -13.74 0.38
N THR A 127 -13.65 -14.35 0.21
CA THR A 127 -14.87 -14.03 0.96
C THR A 127 -15.09 -15.06 2.06
N LEU A 128 -15.38 -14.59 3.27
CA LEU A 128 -15.68 -15.42 4.43
C LEU A 128 -17.07 -15.08 4.94
N ASP A 129 -17.98 -16.05 4.93
CA ASP A 129 -19.32 -15.89 5.51
C ASP A 129 -19.34 -16.48 6.93
N PHE A 130 -19.73 -15.67 7.91
CA PHE A 130 -19.81 -16.08 9.30
C PHE A 130 -21.24 -16.49 9.66
N VAL A 131 -21.38 -17.72 10.15
CA VAL A 131 -22.65 -18.25 10.65
C VAL A 131 -22.59 -18.30 12.17
N TYR A 132 -23.49 -17.56 12.84
CA TYR A 132 -23.61 -17.55 14.29
C TYR A 132 -24.75 -18.49 14.69
N THR A 133 -24.43 -19.54 15.46
CA THR A 133 -25.41 -20.45 16.06
C THR A 133 -25.45 -20.25 17.56
#